data_AF-A0A5C1QPD4-F1
#
_entry.id   AF-A0A5C1QPD4-F1
#
_cell.length_a   1.000
_cell.length_b   1.000
_cell.length_c   1.000
_cell.angle_alpha   90.00
_cell.angle_beta   90.00
_cell.angle_gamma   90.00
#
_symmetry.space_group_name_H-M   'P 1'
#
loop_
_entity.id
_entity.type
_entity.pdbx_description
1 polymer ?
#
loop_
_entity_poly.entity_id
_entity_poly.type
_entity_poly.pdbx_seq_one_letter_code
_entity_poly.pdbx_strand_id
1 'polypeptide(L)' 'MYLTQAETARGAGLLPKTVSLLENDPQRSSVGNLFKLLSFLNREVQLLNKEGPTGKVPFEKTRL' A
#
# COMPACT_ATOMS: atom_id res chain seq x y z
N MET A 1 -4.10 14.05 10.58
CA MET A 1 -5.52 13.73 10.43
C MET A 1 -5.62 12.22 10.22
N TYR A 2 -6.39 11.51 11.03
CA TYR A 2 -6.61 10.06 10.84
C TYR A 2 -7.75 9.86 9.86
N LEU A 3 -7.58 8.93 8.91
CA LEU A 3 -8.63 8.58 7.95
C LEU A 3 -9.46 7.43 8.50
N THR A 4 -10.77 7.53 8.35
CA THR A 4 -11.67 6.40 8.53
C THR A 4 -11.55 5.42 7.35
N GLN A 5 -11.99 4.17 7.53
CA GLN A 5 -12.05 3.19 6.43
C GLN A 5 -12.90 3.70 5.25
N ALA A 6 -13.97 4.45 5.53
CA ALA A 6 -14.84 5.02 4.49
C ALA A 6 -14.12 6.10 3.66
N GLU A 7 -13.37 6.99 4.31
CA GLU A 7 -12.58 8.03 3.64
C GLU A 7 -11.45 7.41 2.81
N THR A 8 -10.78 6.41 3.37
CA THR A 8 -9.72 5.65 2.69
C THR A 8 -10.24 4.92 1.46
N ALA A 9 -11.37 4.23 1.59
CA ALA A 9 -11.99 3.51 0.49
C ALA A 9 -12.38 4.45 -0.65
N ARG A 10 -13.01 5.59 -0.33
CA ARG A 10 -13.37 6.62 -1.30
C ARG A 10 -12.14 7.16 -2.04
N GLY A 11 -11.05 7.45 -1.31
CA GLY A 11 -9.82 7.96 -1.89
C GLY A 11 -9.07 6.95 -2.78
N ALA A 12 -9.11 5.67 -2.43
CA ALA A 12 -8.44 4.59 -3.16
C ALA A 12 -9.28 3.97 -4.29
N GLY A 13 -10.52 4.43 -4.51
CA GLY A 13 -11.44 3.79 -5.46
C GLY A 13 -11.79 2.35 -5.07
N LEU A 14 -11.98 2.11 -3.77
CA LEU A 14 -12.32 0.83 -3.15
C LEU A 14 -13.66 0.92 -2.40
N LEU A 15 -14.17 -0.24 -1.97
CA LEU A 15 -15.29 -0.29 -1.04
C LEU A 15 -14.78 -0.31 0.42
N PRO A 16 -15.50 0.26 1.40
CA PRO A 16 -15.09 0.20 2.81
C PRO A 16 -14.83 -1.23 3.31
N LYS A 17 -15.64 -2.20 2.86
CA LYS A 17 -15.44 -3.63 3.16
C LYS A 17 -14.10 -4.18 2.62
N THR A 18 -13.58 -3.61 1.54
CA THR A 18 -12.27 -3.99 0.98
C THR A 18 -11.13 -3.47 1.85
N VAL A 19 -11.26 -2.25 2.38
CA VAL A 19 -10.29 -1.71 3.35
C VAL A 19 -10.33 -2.51 4.65
N SER A 20 -11.53 -2.80 5.16
CA SER A 20 -11.70 -3.69 6.32
C SER A 20 -11.12 -5.09 6.09
N LEU A 21 -11.32 -5.69 4.89
CA LEU A 21 -10.70 -6.97 4.55
C LEU A 21 -9.16 -6.89 4.56
N LEU A 22 -8.57 -5.85 3.97
CA LEU A 22 -7.12 -5.63 4.00
C LEU A 22 -6.57 -5.53 5.42
N GLU A 23 -7.30 -4.88 6.33
CA GLU A 23 -6.88 -4.70 7.73
C GLU A 23 -7.03 -5.96 8.58
N ASN A 24 -8.09 -6.76 8.36
CA ASN A 24 -8.44 -7.88 9.22
C ASN A 24 -7.99 -9.25 8.67
N ASP A 25 -7.95 -9.40 7.35
CA ASP A 25 -7.59 -10.64 6.66
C ASP A 25 -6.85 -10.34 5.33
N PRO A 26 -5.62 -9.81 5.41
CA PRO A 26 -4.86 -9.37 4.23
C PRO A 26 -4.56 -10.51 3.24
N GLN A 27 -4.55 -11.77 3.71
CA GLN A 27 -4.31 -12.95 2.86
C GLN A 27 -5.44 -13.19 1.85
N ARG A 28 -6.65 -12.70 2.13
CA ARG A 28 -7.81 -12.80 1.25
C ARG A 28 -8.00 -11.58 0.35
N SER A 29 -7.18 -10.55 0.50
CA SER A 29 -7.21 -9.39 -0.38
C SER A 29 -6.31 -9.60 -1.59
N SER A 30 -6.66 -8.95 -2.71
CA SER A 30 -5.78 -8.93 -3.87
C SER A 30 -4.61 -7.96 -3.67
N VAL A 31 -3.47 -8.29 -4.27
CA VAL A 31 -2.31 -7.40 -4.38
C VAL A 31 -2.70 -6.07 -5.04
N GLY A 32 -3.60 -6.10 -6.03
CA GLY A 32 -4.10 -4.89 -6.69
C GLY A 32 -4.83 -3.92 -5.74
N ASN A 33 -5.59 -4.42 -4.77
CA ASN A 33 -6.24 -3.56 -3.76
C ASN A 33 -5.22 -2.92 -2.82
N LEU A 34 -4.16 -3.66 -2.45
CA LEU A 34 -3.05 -3.12 -1.68
C LEU A 34 -2.36 -1.97 -2.43
N PHE A 35 -2.07 -2.14 -3.73
CA PHE A 35 -1.45 -1.07 -4.53
C PHE A 35 -2.34 0.18 -4.67
N LYS A 36 -3.65 0.01 -4.87
CA LYS A 36 -4.60 1.15 -4.88
C LYS A 36 -4.59 1.91 -3.55
N LEU A 37 -4.60 1.18 -2.44
CA LEU A 37 -4.54 1.77 -1.10
C LEU A 37 -3.23 2.53 -0.88
N LEU A 38 -2.09 1.93 -1.21
CA LEU A 38 -0.77 2.55 -1.07
C LEU A 38 -0.61 3.80 -1.93
N SER A 39 -1.11 3.76 -3.17
CA SER A 39 -1.12 4.91 -4.07
C SER A 39 -1.88 6.08 -3.46
N PHE A 40 -3.07 5.83 -2.90
CA PHE A 40 -3.85 6.87 -2.21
C PHE A 40 -3.14 7.39 -0.95
N LEU A 41 -2.49 6.52 -0.18
CA LEU A 41 -1.73 6.90 1.03
C LEU A 41 -0.37 7.56 0.71
N ASN A 42 -0.02 7.71 -0.56
CA ASN A 42 1.28 8.18 -1.01
C ASN A 42 2.42 7.39 -0.34
N ARG A 43 2.36 6.05 -0.49
CA ARG A 43 3.33 5.08 0.04
C ARG A 43 3.80 4.13 -1.05
N GLU A 44 5.01 3.62 -0.87
CA GLU A 44 5.67 2.71 -1.80
C GLU A 44 5.94 1.35 -1.12
N VAL A 45 6.00 0.29 -1.92
CA VAL A 45 6.45 -1.04 -1.49
C VAL A 45 7.83 -1.28 -2.06
N GLN A 46 8.75 -1.75 -1.23
CA GLN A 46 10.09 -2.14 -1.64
C GLN A 46 10.27 -3.64 -1.38
N LEU A 47 10.82 -4.32 -2.38
CA LEU A 47 11.28 -5.70 -2.21
C LEU A 47 12.73 -5.65 -1.71
N LEU A 48 12.98 -6.25 -0.56
CA LEU A 48 14.30 -6.31 0.06
C LEU A 48 14.81 -7.74 0.05
N ASN A 49 16.13 -7.90 0.06
CA ASN A 49 16.75 -9.19 0.32
C ASN A 49 16.39 -9.64 1.75
N LYS A 50 16.28 -10.96 1.96
CA LYS A 50 15.97 -11.54 3.28
C LYS A 50 17.01 -11.22 4.35
N GLU A 51 18.25 -10.98 3.91
CA GLU A 51 19.39 -10.60 4.76
C GLU A 51 19.36 -9.11 5.14
N GLY A 52 18.32 -8.37 4.74
CA GLY A 52 18.16 -6.94 4.95
C GLY A 52 18.71 -6.12 3.79
N PRO A 53 18.65 -4.77 3.88
CA PRO A 53 19.24 -3.91 2.88
C PRO A 53 20.76 -4.06 2.90
N THR A 54 21.31 -4.90 2.02
CA THR A 54 22.74 -4.96 1.74
C THR A 54 23.13 -3.75 0.91
N GLY A 55 23.35 -2.62 1.59
CA GLY A 55 23.92 -1.42 1.00
C GLY A 55 22.90 -0.33 0.66
N LYS A 56 23.32 0.90 0.94
CA LYS A 56 22.61 2.13 0.67
C LYS A 56 22.26 2.22 -0.81
N VAL A 57 21.00 2.06 -1.18
CA VAL A 57 20.51 2.51 -2.49
C VAL A 57 19.44 3.57 -2.23
N PRO A 58 19.75 4.86 -2.43
CA PRO A 58 18.71 5.86 -2.54
C PRO A 58 17.82 5.45 -3.70
N PHE A 59 16.50 5.38 -3.47
CA PHE A 59 15.52 5.26 -4.53
C PHE A 59 15.51 6.59 -5.30
N GLU A 60 16.53 6.83 -6.14
CA GLU A 60 16.52 7.96 -7.05
C GLU A 60 15.46 7.68 -8.11
N LYS A 61 14.45 8.57 -8.15
CA LYS A 61 13.47 8.65 -9.22
C LYS A 61 14.21 8.75 -10.56
N THR A 62 14.39 7.62 -11.24
CA THR A 62 14.64 7.66 -12.67
C THR A 62 13.35 8.11 -13.32
N ARG A 63 13.30 9.40 -13.68
CA ARG A 63 12.31 9.97 -14.60
C ARG A 63 12.24 9.06 -15.84
N LEU A 64 11.06 8.50 -16.11
CA LEU A 64 10.66 8.09 -17.45
C LEU A 64 10.03 9.31 -18.14
#